data_AF-A0AA95G6V0-F1
#
_entry.id   AF-A0AA95G6V0-F1
#
_cell.length_a   1.000
_cell.length_b   1.000
_cell.length_c   1.000
_cell.angle_alpha   90.00
_cell.angle_beta   90.00
_cell.angle_gamma   90.00
#
_symmetry.space_group_name_H-M   'P 1'
#
loop_
_entity.id
_entity.type
_entity.pdbx_description
1 polymer ?
#
loop_
_entity_poly.entity_id
_entity_poly.type
_entity_poly.pdbx_seq_one_letter_code
_entity_poly.pdbx_strand_id
1 'polypeptide(L)' 'MKSTCPHCSRQSTHSLSRIKNNITLICPYCGNIYLPSESKPIK' A
#
# COMPACT_ATOMS: atom_id res chain seq x y z
N MET A 1 6.59 4.50 4.91
CA MET A 1 7.04 3.75 3.73
C MET A 1 6.01 3.95 2.64
N LYS A 2 6.46 4.30 1.43
CA LYS A 2 5.56 4.55 0.30
C LYS A 2 5.18 3.21 -0.32
N SER A 3 3.89 2.98 -0.55
CA SER A 3 3.41 1.86 -1.35
C SER A 3 2.52 2.35 -2.46
N THR A 4 2.57 1.68 -3.61
CA THR A 4 1.74 2.00 -4.77
C THR A 4 0.48 1.16 -4.70
N CYS A 5 -0.69 1.80 -4.66
CA CYS A 5 -1.96 1.08 -4.68
C CYS A 5 -2.12 0.33 -6.02
N PRO A 6 -2.39 -0.98 -6.02
CA PRO A 6 -2.56 -1.76 -7.25
C PRO A 6 -3.80 -1.36 -8.06
N HIS A 7 -4.79 -0.73 -7.42
CA HIS A 7 -6.05 -0.36 -8.07
C HIS A 7 -5.98 0.99 -8.81
N CYS A 8 -5.44 2.02 -8.16
CA CYS A 8 -5.41 3.38 -8.74
C CYS A 8 -4.00 3.83 -9.14
N SER A 9 -2.99 2.97 -8.96
CA SER A 9 -1.57 3.27 -9.20
C SER A 9 -1.02 4.51 -8.48
N ARG A 10 -1.74 5.04 -7.48
CA ARG A 10 -1.29 6.16 -6.68
C ARG A 10 -0.41 5.70 -5.53
N GLN A 11 0.61 6.49 -5.24
CA GLN A 11 1.50 6.26 -4.12
C GLN A 11 0.85 6.78 -2.84
N SER A 12 0.85 5.97 -1.80
CA SER A 12 0.32 6.30 -0.49
C SER A 12 1.36 6.01 0.58
N THR A 13 1.43 6.86 1.61
CA THR A 13 2.36 6.69 2.71
C THR A 13 1.69 5.88 3.82
N HIS A 14 2.30 4.74 4.17
CA HIS A 14 1.84 3.90 5.27
C HIS A 14 2.93 3.68 6.31
N SER A 15 2.51 3.30 7.53
CA SER A 15 3.40 2.93 8.62
C SER A 15 4.31 1.77 8.20
N LEU A 16 5.60 1.88 8.48
CA LEU A 16 6.59 0.83 8.17
C LEU A 16 6.20 -0.52 8.78
N SER A 17 5.68 -0.52 10.01
CA SER A 17 5.26 -1.75 10.70
C SER A 17 4.13 -2.47 9.96
N ARG A 18 3.17 -1.73 9.38
CA ARG A 18 2.10 -2.34 8.59
C ARG A 18 2.63 -2.98 7.31
N ILE A 19 3.55 -2.31 6.62
CA ILE A 19 4.16 -2.83 5.39
C ILE A 19 5.03 -4.05 5.69
N LYS A 20 5.89 -3.99 6.72
CA LYS A 20 6.77 -5.10 7.11
C LYS A 20 6.01 -6.32 7.61
N ASN A 21 4.94 -6.13 8.37
CA ASN A 21 4.11 -7.22 8.90
C ASN A 21 3.03 -7.68 7.91
N ASN A 22 3.10 -7.23 6.65
CA ASN A 22 2.11 -7.52 5.60
C ASN A 22 0.65 -7.29 6.05
N ILE A 23 0.41 -6.22 6.82
CA ILE A 23 -0.92 -5.83 7.29
C ILE A 23 -1.65 -5.10 6.16
N THR A 24 -2.94 -5.37 6.00
CA THR A 24 -3.82 -4.71 5.05
C THR A 24 -3.71 -3.19 5.11
N LEU A 25 -3.55 -2.60 3.92
CA LEU A 25 -3.46 -1.17 3.69
C LEU A 25 -4.74 -0.70 3.00
N ILE A 26 -5.16 0.52 3.30
CA ILE A 26 -6.30 1.16 2.67
C ILE A 26 -5.79 2.34 1.87
N CYS A 27 -6.07 2.38 0.57
CA CYS A 27 -5.69 3.51 -0.26
C CYS A 27 -6.54 4.74 0.11
N PRO A 28 -5.95 5.87 0.52
CA PRO A 28 -6.70 7.10 0.80
C PRO A 28 -7.30 7.75 -0.45
N TYR A 29 -6.93 7.31 -1.65
CA TYR A 29 -7.40 7.91 -2.90
C TYR A 29 -8.59 7.20 -3.53
N CYS A 30 -8.60 5.87 -3.51
CA CYS A 30 -9.68 5.07 -4.08
C CYS A 30 -10.45 4.25 -3.04
N GLY A 31 -10.05 4.29 -1.77
CA GLY A 31 -10.66 3.49 -0.70
C GLY A 31 -10.37 1.99 -0.78
N ASN A 32 -9.61 1.53 -1.78
CA ASN A 32 -9.36 0.11 -1.98
C ASN A 32 -8.48 -0.46 -0.86
N ILE A 33 -8.83 -1.64 -0.38
CA ILE A 33 -8.07 -2.40 0.61
C ILE A 33 -7.18 -3.38 -0.14
N TYR A 34 -5.89 -3.41 0.17
CA TYR A 34 -4.92 -4.29 -0.48
C TYR A 34 -3.81 -4.68 0.49
N LEU A 35 -3.12 -5.78 0.23
CA LEU A 35 -1.96 -6.18 1.01
C LEU A 35 -0.68 -5.48 0.51
N PRO A 36 0.29 -5.18 1.38
CA PRO A 36 1.60 -4.69 0.98
C PRO A 36 2.28 -5.58 -0.06
N SER A 37 2.11 -6.91 0.01
CA SER A 37 2.59 -7.84 -1.03
C SER A 37 1.97 -7.62 -2.42
N GLU A 38 0.76 -7.09 -2.49
CA GLU A 38 0.06 -6.79 -3.76
C GLU A 38 0.45 -5.42 -4.31
N SER A 39 0.96 -4.52 -3.46
CA SER A 39 1.57 -3.29 -3.93
C SER A 39 2.94 -3.58 -4.55
N LYS A 40 3.14 -3.14 -5.79
CA LYS A 40 4.45 -3.24 -6.44
C LYS A 40 5.49 -2.50 -5.58
N PRO A 41 6.58 -3.14 -5.14
CA PRO A 41 7.65 -2.45 -4.45
C PRO A 41 8.21 -1.39 -5.40
N ILE A 42 8.26 -0.14 -4.92
CA ILE A 42 9.04 0.91 -5.57
C ILE A 42 10.48 0.53 -5.29
N LYS A 43 11.13 -0.08 -6.29
CA LYS A 43 12.54 -0.48 -6.25
C LYS A 43 13.43 0.76 -6.23
#